data_AF-A0A3A5B0H2-F1
#
_entry.id   AF-A0A3A5B0H2-F1
#
_cell.length_a   1.000
_cell.length_b   1.000
_cell.length_c   1.000
_cell.angle_alpha   90.00
_cell.angle_beta   90.00
_cell.angle_gamma   90.00
#
_symmetry.space_group_name_H-M   'P 1'
#
loop_
_entity.id
_entity.type
_entity.pdbx_description
1 polymer ?
#
loop_
_entity_poly.entity_id
_entity_poly.type
_entity_poly.pdbx_seq_one_letter_code
_entity_poly.pdbx_strand_id
1 'polypeptide(L)'
;MIKSLGFITLACLLFPAVALAEYNNFRCGRELVSVGDSSGKVFMECGEPTWKEMIGYRDGLMDTQLWYYNCGINDFLYILRFVGGTLKEIESQGYGTGQSDCYGPRIKH
;
A
#
# COMPACT_ATOMS: atom_id res chain seq x y z
N MET A 1 58.34 -12.82 10.36
CA MET A 1 57.09 -13.37 9.78
C MET A 1 55.97 -13.17 10.80
N ILE A 2 55.26 -12.05 10.73
CA ILE A 2 54.15 -11.71 11.63
C ILE A 2 52.85 -11.71 10.83
N LYS A 3 51.83 -12.35 11.42
CA LYS A 3 50.55 -12.74 10.83
C LYS A 3 49.66 -11.52 10.59
N SER A 4 49.60 -11.03 9.35
CA SER A 4 48.77 -9.87 8.97
C SER A 4 47.36 -10.22 8.49
N LEU A 5 46.88 -11.44 8.73
CA LEU A 5 45.63 -11.94 8.12
C LEU A 5 44.37 -11.74 8.99
N GLY A 6 44.51 -11.29 10.24
CA GLY A 6 43.42 -11.28 11.22
C GLY A 6 42.59 -9.98 11.30
N PHE A 7 43.02 -8.89 10.66
CA PHE A 7 42.37 -7.58 10.83
C PHE A 7 41.33 -7.24 9.75
N ILE A 8 41.33 -7.92 8.60
CA ILE A 8 40.40 -7.60 7.50
C ILE A 8 39.05 -8.32 7.67
N THR A 9 38.99 -9.42 8.42
CA THR A 9 37.75 -10.20 8.60
C THR A 9 36.78 -9.63 9.64
N LEU A 10 37.24 -8.77 10.56
CA LEU A 10 36.38 -8.25 11.65
C LEU A 10 35.55 -7.01 11.23
N ALA A 11 35.85 -6.38 10.09
CA ALA A 11 35.17 -5.16 9.66
C ALA A 11 33.81 -5.40 8.97
N CYS A 12 33.49 -6.62 8.53
CA CYS A 12 32.21 -6.94 7.89
C CYS A 12 31.05 -7.23 8.85
N LEU A 13 31.30 -7.37 10.15
CA LEU A 13 30.28 -7.76 11.14
C LEU A 13 29.53 -6.58 11.79
N LEU A 14 29.79 -5.35 11.33
CA LEU A 14 29.16 -4.12 11.85
C LEU A 14 28.30 -3.40 10.80
N PHE A 15 27.70 -4.13 9.85
CA PHE A 15 26.62 -3.56 9.04
C PHE A 15 25.30 -3.75 9.81
N PRO A 16 24.72 -2.68 10.40
CA PRO A 16 23.36 -2.77 10.92
C PRO A 16 22.44 -3.18 9.77
N ALA A 17 21.67 -4.24 9.97
CA ALA A 17 20.65 -4.65 9.03
C ALA A 17 19.62 -3.53 8.95
N VAL A 18 19.67 -2.73 7.88
CA VAL A 18 18.64 -1.75 7.56
C VAL A 18 17.45 -2.57 7.11
N ALA A 19 16.43 -2.70 7.96
CA ALA A 19 15.16 -3.28 7.56
C ALA A 19 14.57 -2.36 6.48
N LEU A 20 14.54 -2.86 5.23
CA LEU A 20 13.82 -2.19 4.15
C LEU A 20 12.34 -2.39 4.42
N ALA A 21 11.68 -1.36 4.97
CA ALA A 21 10.22 -1.33 4.98
C ALA A 21 9.76 -1.26 3.52
N GLU A 22 9.08 -2.29 3.03
CA GLU A 22 8.40 -2.23 1.73
C GLU A 22 7.28 -1.20 1.83
N TYR A 23 7.54 -0.01 1.29
CA TYR A 23 6.55 1.04 1.21
C TYR A 23 5.72 0.83 -0.04
N ASN A 24 4.67 0.01 0.10
CA ASN A 24 3.69 -0.15 -0.96
C ASN A 24 2.93 1.16 -1.11
N ASN A 25 3.02 1.75 -2.30
CA ASN A 25 2.29 2.94 -2.69
C ASN A 25 1.19 2.55 -3.66
N PHE A 26 0.04 3.20 -3.54
CA PHE A 26 -1.02 3.11 -4.51
C PHE A 26 -1.16 4.44 -5.25
N ARG A 27 -1.01 4.40 -6.58
CA ARG A 27 -1.14 5.57 -7.45
C ARG A 27 -2.55 5.64 -8.00
N CYS A 28 -3.17 6.79 -7.87
CA CYS A 28 -4.52 7.06 -8.37
C CYS A 28 -4.51 8.41 -9.11
N GLY A 29 -4.49 8.35 -10.44
CA GLY A 29 -4.26 9.51 -11.29
C GLY A 29 -2.87 10.10 -11.05
N ARG A 30 -2.82 11.35 -10.58
CA ARG A 30 -1.57 12.04 -10.23
C ARG A 30 -1.16 11.89 -8.77
N GLU A 31 -2.10 11.44 -7.94
CA GLU A 31 -1.90 11.33 -6.50
C GLU A 31 -1.27 9.98 -6.12
N LEU A 32 -0.74 9.93 -4.91
CA LEU A 32 -0.07 8.76 -4.35
C LEU A 32 -0.44 8.63 -2.87
N VAL A 33 -1.06 7.51 -2.52
CA VAL A 33 -1.40 7.17 -1.14
C VAL A 33 -0.59 5.99 -0.67
N SER A 34 -0.43 5.88 0.64
CA SER A 34 0.48 4.89 1.22
C SER A 34 0.01 4.38 2.57
N VAL A 35 0.59 3.27 3.01
CA VAL A 35 0.34 2.72 4.35
C VAL A 35 0.56 3.81 5.42
N GLY A 36 -0.41 3.93 6.31
CA GLY A 36 -0.49 4.98 7.34
C GLY A 36 -1.49 6.10 7.02
N ASP A 37 -1.88 6.28 5.76
CA ASP A 37 -2.87 7.27 5.38
C ASP A 37 -4.27 6.94 5.93
N SER A 38 -5.05 7.97 6.25
CA SER A 38 -6.45 7.77 6.66
C SER A 38 -7.33 7.43 5.45
N SER A 39 -8.39 6.65 5.67
CA SER A 39 -9.39 6.37 4.65
C SER A 39 -10.03 7.64 4.07
N GLY A 40 -10.14 8.70 4.88
CA GLY A 40 -10.57 10.02 4.42
C GLY A 40 -9.60 10.67 3.44
N LYS A 41 -8.29 10.64 3.72
CA LYS A 41 -7.27 11.13 2.79
C LYS A 41 -7.32 10.33 1.48
N VAL A 42 -7.32 9.00 1.57
CA VAL A 42 -7.39 8.13 0.39
C VAL A 42 -8.63 8.42 -0.44
N PHE A 43 -9.79 8.62 0.20
CA PHE A 43 -11.01 8.99 -0.51
C PHE A 43 -10.90 10.34 -1.22
N MET A 44 -10.31 11.34 -0.58
CA MET A 44 -10.15 12.68 -1.18
C MET A 44 -9.16 12.68 -2.34
N GLU A 45 -8.08 11.89 -2.26
CA GLU A 45 -7.02 11.83 -3.28
C GLU A 45 -7.34 10.86 -4.42
N CYS A 46 -7.93 9.70 -4.11
CA CYS A 46 -8.21 8.64 -5.09
C CYS A 46 -9.67 8.55 -5.53
N GLY A 47 -10.61 9.19 -4.81
CA GLY A 47 -12.03 9.06 -5.08
C GLY A 47 -12.64 7.74 -4.58
N GLU A 48 -13.88 7.48 -5.01
CA GLU A 48 -14.60 6.25 -4.69
C GLU A 48 -13.87 5.01 -5.25
N PRO A 49 -13.69 3.95 -4.45
CA PRO A 49 -13.21 2.67 -4.97
C PRO A 49 -14.25 2.04 -5.90
N THR A 50 -13.80 1.13 -6.77
CA THR A 50 -14.69 0.27 -7.57
C THR A 50 -15.65 -0.52 -6.67
N TRP A 51 -15.16 -1.01 -5.52
CA TRP A 51 -15.97 -1.75 -4.56
C TRP A 51 -15.46 -1.58 -3.12
N LYS A 52 -16.36 -1.73 -2.14
CA LYS A 52 -16.05 -1.60 -0.71
C LYS A 52 -16.72 -2.72 0.11
N GLU A 53 -15.94 -3.38 0.95
CA GLU A 53 -16.40 -4.41 1.89
C GLU A 53 -16.05 -4.04 3.33
N MET A 54 -16.93 -4.41 4.27
CA MET A 54 -16.68 -4.35 5.72
C MET A 54 -16.56 -5.79 6.22
N ILE A 55 -15.39 -6.16 6.75
CA ILE A 55 -15.06 -7.58 7.00
C ILE A 55 -14.61 -7.88 8.44
N GLY A 56 -14.47 -6.88 9.32
CA GLY A 56 -13.95 -7.07 10.68
C GLY A 56 -14.83 -6.43 11.73
N TYR A 57 -14.98 -7.12 12.87
CA TYR A 57 -15.68 -6.62 14.05
C TYR A 57 -14.73 -6.67 15.26
N ARG A 58 -14.45 -5.52 15.86
CA ARG A 58 -13.77 -5.40 17.15
C ARG A 58 -14.68 -4.65 18.11
N ASP A 59 -14.90 -5.24 19.29
CA ASP A 59 -15.63 -4.61 20.41
C ASP A 59 -17.00 -4.00 20.06
N GLY A 60 -17.75 -4.60 19.12
CA GLY A 60 -19.04 -4.02 18.72
C GLY A 60 -18.99 -3.14 17.47
N LEU A 61 -17.80 -2.88 16.91
CA LEU A 61 -17.60 -1.93 15.82
C LEU A 61 -17.02 -2.59 14.58
N MET A 62 -17.58 -2.27 13.42
CA MET A 62 -16.99 -2.63 12.13
C MET A 62 -15.71 -1.81 11.93
N ASP A 63 -14.55 -2.43 12.09
CA ASP A 63 -13.26 -1.73 12.16
C ASP A 63 -12.39 -1.94 10.91
N THR A 64 -12.67 -2.96 10.12
CA THR A 64 -11.85 -3.35 8.97
C THR A 64 -12.63 -3.24 7.67
N GLN A 65 -12.06 -2.51 6.71
CA GLN A 65 -12.64 -2.31 5.38
C GLN A 65 -11.65 -2.73 4.30
N LEU A 66 -12.16 -3.33 3.22
CA LEU A 66 -11.42 -3.58 1.99
C LEU A 66 -11.97 -2.68 0.90
N TRP A 67 -11.09 -1.91 0.26
CA TRP A 67 -11.44 -1.04 -0.87
C TRP A 67 -10.74 -1.56 -2.11
N TYR A 68 -11.51 -1.87 -3.14
CA TYR A 68 -11.04 -2.45 -4.38
C TYR A 68 -10.97 -1.38 -5.45
N TYR A 69 -9.83 -1.25 -6.11
CA TYR A 69 -9.61 -0.33 -7.21
C TYR A 69 -9.22 -1.12 -8.47
N ASN A 70 -10.14 -1.19 -9.41
CA ASN A 70 -9.90 -1.82 -10.71
C ASN A 70 -9.14 -0.84 -11.62
N CYS A 71 -7.82 -1.04 -11.78
CA CYS A 71 -7.02 -0.14 -12.61
C CYS A 71 -7.08 -0.48 -14.12
N GLY A 72 -8.01 -1.33 -14.53
CA GLY A 72 -8.32 -1.63 -15.93
C GLY A 72 -7.43 -2.69 -16.55
N ILE A 73 -7.65 -3.00 -17.83
CA ILE A 73 -7.02 -4.14 -18.53
C ILE A 73 -5.49 -4.06 -18.65
N ASN A 74 -4.92 -2.86 -18.53
CA ASN A 74 -3.48 -2.63 -18.66
C ASN A 74 -2.77 -2.51 -17.31
N ASP A 75 -3.48 -2.73 -16.20
CA ASP A 75 -2.97 -2.58 -14.83
C ASP A 75 -3.67 -3.58 -13.90
N PHE A 76 -3.38 -3.54 -12.59
CA PHE A 76 -3.87 -4.52 -11.62
C PHE A 76 -5.18 -4.10 -10.93
N LEU A 77 -5.88 -5.07 -10.36
CA LEU A 77 -6.86 -4.82 -9.31
C LEU A 77 -6.09 -4.62 -8.00
N TYR A 78 -6.26 -3.47 -7.37
CA TYR A 78 -5.65 -3.18 -6.06
C TYR A 78 -6.66 -3.33 -4.94
N ILE A 79 -6.20 -3.82 -3.79
CA ILE A 79 -7.00 -3.93 -2.58
C ILE A 79 -6.29 -3.17 -1.47
N LEU A 80 -6.98 -2.18 -0.94
CA LEU A 80 -6.54 -1.34 0.16
C LEU A 80 -7.27 -1.78 1.42
N ARG A 81 -6.52 -2.32 2.40
CA ARG A 81 -7.07 -2.76 3.68
C ARG A 81 -6.95 -1.65 4.71
N PHE A 82 -8.08 -1.17 5.20
CA PHE A 82 -8.16 -0.20 6.27
C PHE A 82 -8.53 -0.88 7.59
N VAL A 83 -7.84 -0.52 8.67
CA VAL A 83 -8.19 -0.93 10.05
C VAL A 83 -8.29 0.32 10.91
N GLY A 84 -9.42 0.50 11.59
CA GLY A 84 -9.71 1.70 12.37
C GLY A 84 -9.64 2.98 11.52
N GLY A 85 -9.97 2.89 10.23
CA GLY A 85 -9.87 4.00 9.28
C GLY A 85 -8.45 4.36 8.83
N THR A 86 -7.43 3.55 9.14
CA THR A 86 -6.04 3.75 8.68
C THR A 86 -5.66 2.69 7.66
N LEU A 87 -5.05 3.07 6.54
CA LEU A 87 -4.54 2.16 5.52
C LEU A 87 -3.39 1.33 6.11
N LYS A 88 -3.56 0.01 6.19
CA LYS A 88 -2.57 -0.91 6.76
C LYS A 88 -1.85 -1.73 5.71
N GLU A 89 -2.50 -1.99 4.59
CA GLU A 89 -1.98 -2.87 3.56
C GLU A 89 -2.48 -2.43 2.19
N ILE A 90 -1.60 -2.53 1.20
CA ILE A 90 -1.88 -2.34 -0.21
C ILE A 90 -1.38 -3.61 -0.89
N GLU A 91 -2.30 -4.32 -1.56
CA GLU A 91 -1.99 -5.51 -2.34
C GLU A 91 -2.55 -5.37 -3.76
N SER A 92 -1.97 -6.09 -4.71
CA SER A 92 -2.48 -6.23 -6.07
C SER A 92 -2.94 -7.68 -6.31
N GLN A 93 -4.15 -7.88 -6.84
CA GLN A 93 -4.72 -9.18 -7.16
C GLN A 93 -5.03 -9.31 -8.64
N GLY A 94 -4.06 -9.80 -9.41
CA GLY A 94 -4.24 -10.01 -10.85
C GLY A 94 -4.56 -8.73 -11.62
N TYR A 95 -4.78 -8.87 -12.92
CA TYR A 95 -5.11 -7.72 -13.77
C TYR A 95 -6.53 -7.22 -13.52
N GLY A 96 -6.69 -5.91 -13.61
CA GLY A 96 -7.99 -5.27 -13.72
C GLY A 96 -8.69 -5.65 -15.03
N THR A 97 -9.91 -5.17 -15.18
CA THR A 97 -10.74 -5.43 -16.36
C THR A 97 -11.37 -4.15 -16.88
N GLY A 98 -11.57 -4.04 -18.19
CA GLY A 98 -12.24 -2.89 -18.78
C GLY A 98 -11.50 -1.56 -18.55
N GLN A 99 -12.29 -0.49 -18.34
CA GLN A 99 -11.78 0.85 -18.08
C GLN A 99 -11.25 0.97 -16.65
N SER A 100 -10.12 1.68 -16.49
CA SER A 100 -9.53 1.97 -15.19
C SER A 100 -10.40 2.92 -14.36
N ASP A 101 -10.57 2.61 -13.08
CA ASP A 101 -11.16 3.50 -12.07
C ASP A 101 -10.09 4.28 -11.28
N CYS A 102 -8.81 4.01 -11.54
CA CYS A 102 -7.68 4.53 -10.76
C CYS A 102 -7.19 5.91 -11.24
N TYR A 103 -8.09 6.77 -11.72
CA TYR A 103 -7.74 8.11 -12.22
C TYR A 103 -7.82 9.22 -11.16
N GLY A 104 -8.20 8.88 -9.92
CA GLY A 104 -8.49 9.86 -8.88
C GLY A 104 -9.95 10.31 -8.90
N PRO A 105 -10.33 11.28 -8.05
CA PRO A 105 -11.71 11.76 -7.99
C PRO A 105 -12.14 12.31 -9.35
N ARG A 106 -13.30 11.86 -9.82
CA ARG A 106 -13.93 12.42 -11.02
C ARG A 106 -14.36 13.85 -10.70
N ILE A 107 -13.52 14.82 -11.03
CA ILE A 107 -13.90 16.24 -10.99
C ILE A 107 -15.03 16.39 -12.01
N LYS A 108 -16.27 16.48 -11.52
CA LYS A 108 -17.40 16.93 -12.34
C LYS A 108 -17.20 18.43 -12.54
N HIS A 109 -16.66 18.80 -13.70
CA HIS A 109 -16.78 20.16 -14.21
C HIS A 109 -18.24 20.46 -14.56
#